data_AF-A0A381Q183-F1
#
_entry.id   AF-A0A381Q183-F1
#
_cell.length_a   1.000
_cell.length_b   1.000
_cell.length_c   1.000
_cell.angle_alpha   90.00
_cell.angle_beta   90.00
_cell.angle_gamma   90.00
#
_symmetry.space_group_name_H-M   'P 1'
#
loop_
_entity.id
_entity.type
_entity.pdbx_description
1 polymer ?
#
loop_
_entity_poly.entity_id
_entity_poly.type
_entity_poly.pdbx_seq_one_letter_code
_entity_poly.pdbx_strand_id
1 'polypeptide(L)'
;MFKTVNKDVWAFDAEWVPDPEAGRRLFQLAEETTDAEVIQKMWEEGGADEENPMPYLKTTICRVISIAAVVRSVKENSEVALSLTALPHDSADPKQNAEAEILSRFLKAVGEIKPQLVGFNSAKADLKILVQRAVAKGVQAAKFAKRPDKPWDGYDYFVSRNNEGHVDLIEILGSYGKSNPSLNETATVCGIPGKMGVSGEEVAPMWLEGRLAEIVAYNECDALTTYLIWLRMAFFGGFFDKRQYAEEQARVRNLLSTEGTLPGKEHLLEFLERWEMWSPVEAG
;
A
#
# COMPACT_ATOMS: atom_id res chain seq x y z
N MET A 1 -6.17 19.41 1.83
CA MET A 1 -6.99 18.65 2.81
C MET A 1 -8.14 17.99 2.08
N PHE A 2 -8.45 16.73 2.38
CA PHE A 2 -9.68 16.09 1.89
C PHE A 2 -10.91 16.70 2.57
N LYS A 3 -12.07 16.65 1.91
CA LYS A 3 -13.32 17.31 2.34
C LYS A 3 -14.25 16.40 3.11
N THR A 4 -14.11 15.08 2.94
CA THR A 4 -15.00 14.08 3.53
C THR A 4 -14.27 12.79 3.91
N VAL A 5 -14.79 12.10 4.92
CA VAL A 5 -14.44 10.70 5.22
C VAL A 5 -15.59 9.83 4.70
N ASN A 6 -15.30 8.92 3.77
CA ASN A 6 -16.30 7.99 3.26
C ASN A 6 -16.70 6.97 4.35
N LYS A 7 -17.89 6.38 4.21
CA LYS A 7 -18.26 5.20 5.01
C LYS A 7 -17.29 4.03 4.82
N ASP A 8 -16.73 3.85 3.62
CA ASP A 8 -15.75 2.84 3.27
C ASP A 8 -14.43 3.53 2.91
N VAL A 9 -13.40 3.33 3.74
CA VAL A 9 -12.05 3.89 3.56
C VAL A 9 -11.05 2.75 3.53
N TRP A 10 -10.23 2.69 2.48
CA TRP A 10 -9.17 1.69 2.33
C TRP A 10 -7.83 2.40 2.32
N ALA A 11 -7.10 2.29 3.42
CA ALA A 11 -5.70 2.70 3.46
C ALA A 11 -4.84 1.55 2.97
N PHE A 12 -4.15 1.73 1.84
CA PHE A 12 -3.50 0.65 1.12
C PHE A 12 -2.06 0.98 0.77
N ASP A 13 -1.30 -0.08 0.54
CA ASP A 13 0.07 -0.06 0.03
C ASP A 13 0.26 -1.25 -0.93
N ALA A 14 1.20 -1.13 -1.87
CA ALA A 14 1.50 -2.14 -2.86
C ALA A 14 3.01 -2.37 -2.98
N GLU A 15 3.40 -3.65 -3.05
CA GLU A 15 4.78 -4.05 -3.26
C GLU A 15 4.99 -4.61 -4.66
N TRP A 16 6.12 -4.25 -5.24
CA TRP A 16 6.52 -4.68 -6.58
C TRP A 16 8.02 -4.91 -6.68
N VAL A 17 8.38 -5.77 -7.64
CA VAL A 17 9.78 -6.10 -7.97
C VAL A 17 10.00 -5.93 -9.47
N PRO A 18 11.25 -5.80 -9.95
CA PRO A 18 11.54 -5.88 -11.37
C PRO A 18 10.93 -7.17 -11.97
N ASP A 19 10.28 -7.08 -13.13
CA ASP A 19 9.62 -8.23 -13.78
C ASP A 19 10.62 -8.97 -14.68
N PRO A 20 11.07 -10.19 -14.31
CA PRO A 20 12.05 -10.92 -15.12
C PRO A 20 11.51 -11.30 -16.51
N GLU A 21 10.19 -11.50 -16.66
CA GLU A 21 9.63 -11.76 -17.98
C GLU A 21 9.69 -10.51 -18.87
N ALA A 22 9.42 -9.34 -18.31
CA ALA A 22 9.55 -8.08 -19.02
C ALA A 22 11.01 -7.79 -19.37
N GLY A 23 11.92 -8.00 -18.42
CA GLY A 23 13.37 -7.82 -18.61
C GLY A 23 13.91 -8.67 -19.76
N ARG A 24 13.59 -9.98 -19.79
CA ARG A 24 13.99 -10.87 -20.89
C ARG A 24 13.53 -10.36 -22.25
N ARG A 25 12.25 -9.96 -22.36
CA ARG A 25 11.67 -9.45 -23.61
C ARG A 25 12.29 -8.13 -24.05
N LEU A 26 12.51 -7.20 -23.11
CA LEU A 26 13.02 -5.86 -23.41
C LEU A 26 14.49 -5.89 -23.84
N PHE A 27 15.29 -6.72 -23.20
CA PHE A 27 16.74 -6.81 -23.45
C PHE A 27 17.13 -7.97 -24.36
N GLN A 28 16.15 -8.71 -24.90
CA GLN A 28 16.36 -9.85 -25.80
C GLN A 28 17.31 -10.89 -25.19
N LEU A 29 17.17 -11.14 -23.89
CA LEU A 29 17.96 -12.13 -23.17
C LEU A 29 17.45 -13.53 -23.49
N ALA A 30 18.36 -14.50 -23.37
CA ALA A 30 18.04 -15.89 -23.62
C ALA A 30 17.03 -16.42 -22.58
N GLU A 31 16.21 -17.40 -22.96
CA GLU A 31 15.13 -17.91 -22.11
C GLU A 31 15.68 -18.56 -20.83
N GLU A 32 16.87 -19.17 -20.93
CA GLU A 32 17.60 -19.82 -19.85
C GLU A 32 18.30 -18.84 -18.90
N THR A 33 18.37 -17.55 -19.20
CA THR A 33 18.93 -16.55 -18.28
C THR A 33 18.10 -16.54 -17.00
N THR A 34 18.75 -16.65 -15.84
CA THR A 34 18.05 -16.76 -14.55
C THR A 34 17.34 -15.45 -14.19
N ASP A 35 16.28 -15.52 -13.37
CA ASP A 35 15.57 -14.31 -12.93
C ASP A 35 16.52 -13.32 -12.23
N ALA A 36 17.46 -13.81 -11.43
CA ALA A 36 18.46 -12.98 -10.76
C ALA A 36 19.35 -12.21 -11.74
N GLU A 37 19.86 -12.89 -12.78
CA GLU A 37 20.68 -12.24 -13.83
C GLU A 37 19.88 -11.23 -14.65
N VAL A 38 18.62 -11.54 -14.96
CA VAL A 38 17.73 -10.61 -15.67
C VAL A 38 17.49 -9.36 -14.83
N ILE A 39 17.17 -9.51 -13.55
CA ILE A 39 16.94 -8.39 -12.64
C ILE A 39 18.21 -7.56 -12.47
N GLN A 40 19.38 -8.20 -12.32
CA GLN A 40 20.66 -7.50 -12.29
C GLN A 40 20.87 -6.65 -13.55
N LYS A 41 20.60 -7.22 -14.73
CA LYS A 41 20.67 -6.48 -15.99
C LYS A 41 19.67 -5.31 -16.03
N MET A 42 18.47 -5.48 -15.49
CA MET A 42 17.48 -4.40 -15.39
C MET A 42 17.98 -3.23 -14.52
N TRP A 43 18.67 -3.51 -13.42
CA TRP A 43 19.27 -2.47 -12.59
C TRP A 43 20.45 -1.77 -13.27
N GLU A 44 21.33 -2.52 -13.96
CA GLU A 44 22.41 -1.94 -14.77
C GLU A 44 21.86 -0.95 -15.81
N GLU A 45 20.83 -1.35 -16.57
CA GLU A 45 20.15 -0.48 -17.54
C GLU A 45 19.36 0.66 -16.88
N GLY A 46 19.00 0.50 -15.61
CA GLY A 46 18.40 1.51 -14.75
C GLY A 46 19.39 2.54 -14.20
N GLY A 47 20.69 2.36 -14.45
CA GLY A 47 21.76 3.25 -13.98
C GLY A 47 22.33 2.86 -12.61
N ALA A 48 22.37 1.56 -12.30
CA ALA A 48 23.00 1.08 -11.07
C ALA A 48 24.50 1.45 -11.02
N ASP A 49 24.95 1.86 -9.84
CA ASP A 49 26.35 2.17 -9.53
C ASP A 49 26.72 1.72 -8.11
N GLU A 50 27.92 2.05 -7.64
CA GLU A 50 28.39 1.68 -6.30
C GLU A 50 27.59 2.34 -5.16
N GLU A 51 27.03 3.53 -5.38
CA GLU A 51 26.26 4.26 -4.37
C GLU A 51 24.79 3.83 -4.36
N ASN A 52 24.27 3.39 -5.50
CA ASN A 52 22.90 2.95 -5.71
C ASN A 52 22.85 1.71 -6.61
N PRO A 53 23.17 0.52 -6.08
CA PRO A 53 23.27 -0.71 -6.87
C PRO A 53 21.89 -1.25 -7.34
N MET A 54 20.80 -0.80 -6.72
CA MET A 54 19.43 -1.23 -7.02
C MET A 54 18.51 -0.02 -7.25
N PRO A 55 18.76 0.78 -8.31
CA PRO A 55 18.02 2.00 -8.54
C PRO A 55 16.52 1.73 -8.77
N TYR A 56 15.71 2.72 -8.42
CA TYR A 56 14.27 2.67 -8.70
C TYR A 56 14.01 2.54 -10.20
N LEU A 57 13.36 1.45 -10.59
CA LEU A 57 13.01 1.19 -11.98
C LEU A 57 11.64 1.78 -12.33
N LYS A 58 11.44 2.07 -13.63
CA LYS A 58 10.12 2.49 -14.14
C LYS A 58 9.10 1.40 -13.81
N THR A 59 8.01 1.77 -13.15
CA THR A 59 6.96 0.83 -12.70
C THR A 59 6.38 -0.06 -13.80
N THR A 60 6.35 0.40 -15.05
CA THR A 60 5.92 -0.42 -16.20
C THR A 60 6.73 -1.71 -16.38
N ILE A 61 8.03 -1.69 -16.05
CA ILE A 61 8.93 -2.86 -16.16
C ILE A 61 9.04 -3.66 -14.87
N CYS A 62 8.27 -3.30 -13.84
CA CYS A 62 8.13 -4.05 -12.61
C CYS A 62 6.89 -4.95 -12.67
N ARG A 63 6.71 -5.81 -11.66
CA ARG A 63 5.51 -6.62 -11.42
C ARG A 63 5.02 -6.45 -10.00
N VAL A 64 3.71 -6.38 -9.83
CA VAL A 64 3.07 -6.34 -8.51
C VAL A 64 3.10 -7.74 -7.89
N ILE A 65 3.49 -7.81 -6.62
CA ILE A 65 3.61 -9.07 -5.86
C ILE A 65 2.79 -9.07 -4.57
N SER A 66 2.46 -7.90 -4.03
CA SER A 66 1.56 -7.79 -2.88
C SER A 66 0.75 -6.50 -2.91
N ILE A 67 -0.47 -6.54 -2.38
CA ILE A 67 -1.28 -5.34 -2.06
C ILE A 67 -1.91 -5.56 -0.69
N ALA A 68 -1.64 -4.69 0.27
CA ALA A 68 -2.27 -4.72 1.58
C ALA A 68 -3.21 -3.52 1.77
N ALA A 69 -4.25 -3.70 2.58
CA ALA A 69 -5.17 -2.63 2.94
C ALA A 69 -5.76 -2.80 4.33
N VAL A 70 -5.79 -1.70 5.08
CA VAL A 70 -6.69 -1.54 6.23
C VAL A 70 -8.03 -1.03 5.71
N VAL A 71 -9.07 -1.84 5.92
CA VAL A 71 -10.43 -1.56 5.48
C VAL A 71 -11.27 -1.11 6.65
N ARG A 72 -11.66 0.18 6.64
CA ARG A 72 -12.62 0.77 7.58
C ARG A 72 -13.97 0.88 6.89
N SER A 73 -15.02 0.34 7.51
CA SER A 73 -16.40 0.38 6.98
C SER A 73 -17.40 0.79 8.06
N VAL A 74 -18.22 1.79 7.80
CA VAL A 74 -19.35 2.19 8.65
C VAL A 74 -20.60 1.45 8.17
N LYS A 75 -21.12 0.57 9.03
CA LYS A 75 -22.33 -0.23 8.79
C LYS A 75 -23.60 0.61 8.96
N GLU A 76 -24.73 0.07 8.52
CA GLU A 76 -26.03 0.76 8.58
C GLU A 76 -26.47 1.11 10.02
N ASN A 77 -26.08 0.29 11.00
CA ASN A 77 -26.27 0.53 12.43
C ASN A 77 -25.27 1.53 13.03
N SER A 78 -24.49 2.24 12.20
CA SER A 78 -23.39 3.14 12.59
C SER A 78 -22.20 2.47 13.29
N GLU A 79 -22.13 1.14 13.29
CA GLU A 79 -20.97 0.41 13.77
C GLU A 79 -19.79 0.58 12.81
N VAL A 80 -18.61 0.87 13.36
CA VAL A 80 -17.37 0.94 12.60
C VAL A 80 -16.65 -0.40 12.68
N ALA A 81 -16.57 -1.09 11.54
CA ALA A 81 -15.77 -2.30 11.39
C ALA A 81 -14.40 -1.94 10.80
N LEU A 82 -13.36 -2.59 11.32
CA LEU A 82 -11.99 -2.47 10.84
C LEU A 82 -11.44 -3.88 10.58
N SER A 83 -10.81 -4.09 9.44
CA SER A 83 -10.14 -5.34 9.09
C SER A 83 -8.85 -5.06 8.33
N LEU A 84 -7.85 -5.93 8.47
CA LEU A 84 -6.65 -5.93 7.65
C LEU A 84 -6.77 -7.03 6.59
N THR A 85 -6.35 -6.74 5.36
CA THR A 85 -6.32 -7.73 4.30
C THR A 85 -5.09 -7.52 3.43
N ALA A 86 -4.54 -8.61 2.90
CA ALA A 86 -3.50 -8.58 1.89
C ALA A 86 -3.81 -9.55 0.74
N LEU A 87 -3.28 -9.23 -0.43
CA LEU A 87 -3.24 -10.09 -1.61
C LEU A 87 -1.78 -10.35 -1.95
N PRO A 88 -1.34 -11.59 -2.15
CA PRO A 88 -2.11 -12.84 -2.00
C PRO A 88 -2.54 -13.08 -0.54
N HIS A 89 -3.66 -13.78 -0.32
CA HIS A 89 -4.08 -14.17 1.04
C HIS A 89 -3.26 -15.36 1.55
N ASP A 90 -2.91 -16.27 0.64
CA ASP A 90 -2.00 -17.39 0.90
C ASP A 90 -0.81 -17.29 -0.05
N SER A 91 0.34 -16.87 0.48
CA SER A 91 1.58 -16.75 -0.29
C SER A 91 2.14 -18.09 -0.75
N ALA A 92 1.63 -19.22 -0.24
CA ALA A 92 2.01 -20.56 -0.70
C ALA A 92 1.18 -21.03 -1.91
N ASP A 93 0.08 -20.36 -2.26
CA ASP A 93 -0.76 -20.70 -3.41
C ASP A 93 -0.32 -19.96 -4.69
N PRO A 94 0.30 -20.65 -5.67
CA PRO A 94 0.79 -20.00 -6.89
C PRO A 94 -0.32 -19.33 -7.71
N LYS A 95 -1.58 -19.77 -7.59
CA LYS A 95 -2.71 -19.14 -8.29
C LYS A 95 -3.02 -17.76 -7.72
N GLN A 96 -2.92 -17.61 -6.40
CA GLN A 96 -3.12 -16.31 -5.74
C GLN A 96 -1.93 -15.38 -5.98
N ASN A 97 -0.72 -15.93 -6.08
CA ASN A 97 0.50 -15.17 -6.34
C ASN A 97 0.61 -14.65 -7.80
N ALA A 98 -0.28 -15.10 -8.69
CA ALA A 98 -0.30 -14.62 -10.06
C ALA A 98 -0.65 -13.12 -10.10
N GLU A 99 0.22 -12.30 -10.72
CA GLU A 99 0.04 -10.84 -10.78
C GLU A 99 -1.35 -10.44 -11.30
N ALA A 100 -1.84 -11.13 -12.35
CA ALA A 100 -3.16 -10.87 -12.91
C ALA A 100 -4.31 -11.12 -11.91
N GLU A 101 -4.17 -12.11 -11.02
CA GLU A 101 -5.15 -12.42 -9.98
C GLU A 101 -5.16 -11.34 -8.88
N ILE A 102 -3.97 -10.93 -8.40
CA ILE A 102 -3.80 -9.85 -7.42
C ILE A 102 -4.45 -8.56 -7.95
N LEU A 103 -4.08 -8.16 -9.17
CA LEU A 103 -4.61 -6.96 -9.83
C LEU A 103 -6.12 -7.05 -10.04
N SER A 104 -6.62 -8.18 -10.54
CA SER A 104 -8.04 -8.37 -10.83
C SER A 104 -8.88 -8.27 -9.55
N ARG A 105 -8.47 -8.96 -8.48
CA ARG A 105 -9.18 -8.93 -7.20
C ARG A 105 -9.27 -7.53 -6.64
N PHE A 106 -8.13 -6.84 -6.50
CA PHE A 106 -8.11 -5.50 -5.91
C PHE A 106 -8.93 -4.50 -6.73
N LEU A 107 -8.64 -4.38 -8.04
CA LEU A 107 -9.29 -3.38 -8.89
C LEU A 107 -10.79 -3.65 -9.07
N LYS A 108 -11.21 -4.92 -9.15
CA LYS A 108 -12.62 -5.28 -9.18
C LYS A 108 -13.31 -4.87 -7.87
N ALA A 109 -12.70 -5.18 -6.73
CA ALA A 109 -13.27 -4.86 -5.43
C ALA A 109 -13.41 -3.33 -5.23
N VAL A 110 -12.39 -2.54 -5.60
CA VAL A 110 -12.48 -1.07 -5.61
C VAL A 110 -13.61 -0.58 -6.52
N GLY A 111 -13.72 -1.13 -7.73
CA GLY A 111 -14.77 -0.75 -8.68
C GLY A 111 -16.20 -1.05 -8.21
N GLU A 112 -16.39 -2.12 -7.45
CA GLU A 112 -17.69 -2.52 -6.89
C GLU A 112 -18.06 -1.71 -5.64
N ILE A 113 -17.13 -1.61 -4.69
CA ILE A 113 -17.37 -1.02 -3.37
C ILE A 113 -17.29 0.51 -3.42
N LYS A 114 -16.45 1.03 -4.32
CA LYS A 114 -16.14 2.46 -4.47
C LYS A 114 -15.67 3.12 -3.16
N PRO A 115 -14.66 2.56 -2.48
CA PRO A 115 -14.12 3.15 -1.25
C PRO A 115 -13.39 4.47 -1.53
N GLN A 116 -13.19 5.29 -0.50
CA GLN A 116 -12.13 6.29 -0.52
C GLN A 116 -10.79 5.56 -0.36
N LEU A 117 -9.97 5.57 -1.41
CA LEU A 117 -8.62 5.03 -1.37
C LEU A 117 -7.69 6.03 -0.72
N VAL A 118 -6.88 5.55 0.22
CA VAL A 118 -5.87 6.34 0.92
C VAL A 118 -4.54 5.65 0.75
N GLY A 119 -3.51 6.37 0.29
CA GLY A 119 -2.16 5.82 0.18
C GLY A 119 -1.11 6.90 0.38
N PHE A 120 0.16 6.52 0.44
CA PHE A 120 1.27 7.46 0.63
C PHE A 120 2.15 7.50 -0.64
N ASN A 121 2.13 8.61 -1.38
CA ASN A 121 2.70 8.72 -2.74
C ASN A 121 2.05 7.80 -3.80
N SER A 122 0.87 7.29 -3.47
CA SER A 122 0.12 6.33 -4.28
C SER A 122 -0.38 6.89 -5.62
N ALA A 123 -0.48 8.21 -5.78
CA ALA A 123 -0.83 8.82 -7.07
C ALA A 123 0.30 8.73 -8.09
N LYS A 124 1.55 8.63 -7.64
CA LYS A 124 2.74 8.58 -8.49
C LYS A 124 3.33 7.17 -8.58
N ALA A 125 3.07 6.31 -7.59
CA ALA A 125 3.58 4.95 -7.53
C ALA A 125 2.46 3.91 -7.63
N ASP A 126 1.77 3.59 -6.53
CA ASP A 126 0.89 2.43 -6.38
C ASP A 126 -0.22 2.36 -7.43
N LEU A 127 -1.11 3.37 -7.51
CA LEU A 127 -2.18 3.36 -8.51
C LEU A 127 -1.63 3.37 -9.93
N LYS A 128 -0.44 3.96 -10.15
CA LYS A 128 0.19 3.96 -11.48
C LYS A 128 0.65 2.57 -11.88
N ILE A 129 1.35 1.86 -11.01
CA ILE A 129 1.79 0.50 -11.31
C ILE A 129 0.58 -0.44 -11.46
N LEU A 130 -0.43 -0.34 -10.58
CA LEU A 130 -1.64 -1.17 -10.68
C LEU A 130 -2.33 -1.03 -12.04
N VAL A 131 -2.47 0.20 -12.55
CA VAL A 131 -3.07 0.46 -13.87
C VAL A 131 -2.17 -0.03 -15.01
N GLN A 132 -0.87 0.31 -14.98
CA GLN A 132 0.07 -0.09 -16.02
C GLN A 132 0.14 -1.61 -16.16
N ARG A 133 0.19 -2.31 -15.03
CA ARG A 133 0.31 -3.76 -14.97
C ARG A 133 -1.01 -4.47 -15.27
N ALA A 134 -2.15 -3.89 -14.90
CA ALA A 134 -3.45 -4.40 -15.34
C ALA A 134 -3.58 -4.36 -16.87
N VAL A 135 -3.14 -3.27 -17.51
CA VAL A 135 -3.09 -3.17 -18.98
C VAL A 135 -2.14 -4.22 -19.56
N ALA A 136 -0.92 -4.33 -19.02
CA ALA A 136 0.10 -5.28 -19.51
C ALA A 136 -0.35 -6.75 -19.40
N LYS A 137 -1.12 -7.10 -18.37
CA LYS A 137 -1.65 -8.46 -18.14
C LYS A 137 -3.04 -8.69 -18.75
N GLY A 138 -3.62 -7.71 -19.44
CA GLY A 138 -4.95 -7.83 -20.05
C GLY A 138 -6.09 -7.95 -19.02
N VAL A 139 -5.91 -7.42 -17.81
CA VAL A 139 -6.92 -7.45 -16.74
C VAL A 139 -7.97 -6.38 -16.97
N GLN A 140 -9.23 -6.79 -17.09
CA GLN A 140 -10.36 -5.86 -17.21
C GLN A 140 -10.82 -5.35 -15.84
N ALA A 141 -10.85 -4.03 -15.66
CA ALA A 141 -11.33 -3.36 -14.44
C ALA A 141 -12.35 -2.24 -14.76
N ALA A 142 -13.37 -2.55 -15.55
CA ALA A 142 -14.27 -1.56 -16.14
C ALA A 142 -14.97 -0.63 -15.13
N LYS A 143 -15.40 -1.15 -13.98
CA LYS A 143 -16.05 -0.35 -12.93
C LYS A 143 -15.08 0.60 -12.22
N PHE A 144 -13.86 0.13 -11.95
CA PHE A 144 -12.78 0.96 -11.41
C PHE A 144 -12.36 2.05 -12.40
N ALA A 145 -12.27 1.72 -13.69
CA ALA A 145 -11.89 2.64 -14.76
C ALA A 145 -12.99 3.66 -15.12
N LYS A 146 -14.21 3.50 -14.59
CA LYS A 146 -15.32 4.40 -14.91
C LYS A 146 -15.12 5.73 -14.19
N ARG A 147 -14.87 6.77 -14.98
CA ARG A 147 -14.73 8.15 -14.49
C ARG A 147 -16.08 8.88 -14.53
N PRO A 148 -16.33 9.84 -13.61
CA PRO A 148 -17.53 10.65 -13.64
C PRO A 148 -17.51 11.63 -14.83
N ASP A 149 -18.69 11.98 -15.35
CA ASP A 149 -18.80 12.93 -16.47
C ASP A 149 -18.37 14.35 -16.06
N LYS A 150 -18.62 14.72 -14.79
CA LYS A 150 -18.17 15.98 -14.19
C LYS A 150 -17.40 15.72 -12.90
N PRO A 151 -16.42 16.56 -12.55
CA PRO A 151 -15.54 16.32 -11.38
C PRO A 151 -16.26 16.19 -10.03
N TRP A 152 -17.49 16.70 -9.90
CA TRP A 152 -18.29 16.65 -8.68
C TRP A 152 -19.32 15.52 -8.65
N ASP A 153 -19.47 14.74 -9.73
CA ASP A 153 -20.48 13.69 -9.85
C ASP A 153 -20.04 12.35 -9.21
N GLY A 154 -18.82 12.26 -8.67
CA GLY A 154 -18.35 11.08 -7.95
C GLY A 154 -16.84 10.95 -7.83
N TYR A 155 -16.42 9.74 -7.47
CA TYR A 155 -15.01 9.39 -7.30
C TYR A 155 -14.32 9.18 -8.64
N ASP A 156 -13.15 9.80 -8.78
CA ASP A 156 -12.25 9.63 -9.91
C ASP A 156 -10.89 9.20 -9.37
N TYR A 157 -10.63 7.88 -9.36
CA TYR A 157 -9.37 7.31 -8.85
C TYR A 157 -8.14 7.68 -9.68
N PHE A 158 -8.30 8.34 -10.83
CA PHE A 158 -7.18 8.79 -11.66
C PHE A 158 -6.76 10.23 -11.36
N VAL A 159 -7.47 10.92 -10.46
CA VAL A 159 -7.24 12.31 -10.07
C VAL A 159 -7.12 12.38 -8.55
N SER A 160 -5.89 12.51 -8.04
CA SER A 160 -5.65 12.63 -6.59
C SER A 160 -5.90 14.03 -6.03
N ARG A 161 -5.94 15.06 -6.88
CA ARG A 161 -6.17 16.46 -6.46
C ARG A 161 -7.62 16.85 -6.64
N ASN A 162 -8.22 17.40 -5.59
CA ASN A 162 -9.61 17.87 -5.59
C ASN A 162 -10.65 16.78 -5.88
N ASN A 163 -10.33 15.50 -5.66
CA ASN A 163 -11.28 14.40 -5.68
C ASN A 163 -11.17 13.60 -4.38
N GLU A 164 -12.31 13.15 -3.86
CA GLU A 164 -12.40 12.47 -2.57
C GLU A 164 -12.28 10.94 -2.68
N GLY A 165 -12.24 10.41 -3.91
CA GLY A 165 -12.09 8.98 -4.16
C GLY A 165 -10.66 8.49 -3.96
N HIS A 166 -9.67 9.34 -4.16
CA HIS A 166 -8.27 9.02 -3.92
C HIS A 166 -7.57 10.13 -3.13
N VAL A 167 -7.22 9.82 -1.89
CA VAL A 167 -6.45 10.68 -0.99
C VAL A 167 -5.01 10.19 -0.98
N ASP A 168 -4.14 10.92 -1.67
CA ASP A 168 -2.70 10.72 -1.55
C ASP A 168 -2.15 11.59 -0.41
N LEU A 169 -1.69 10.94 0.67
CA LEU A 169 -1.22 11.62 1.88
C LEU A 169 -0.03 12.54 1.61
N ILE A 170 0.86 12.18 0.68
CA ILE A 170 2.04 13.01 0.37
C ILE A 170 1.64 14.29 -0.37
N GLU A 171 0.53 14.30 -1.12
CA GLU A 171 0.03 15.51 -1.77
C GLU A 171 -0.54 16.53 -0.78
N ILE A 172 -0.81 16.12 0.46
CA ILE A 172 -1.30 16.98 1.54
C ILE A 172 -0.18 17.35 2.52
N LEU A 173 0.68 16.40 2.88
CA LEU A 173 1.75 16.57 3.88
C LEU A 173 3.07 17.05 3.26
N GLY A 174 3.32 16.70 2.00
CA GLY A 174 4.55 17.00 1.29
C GLY A 174 4.57 18.39 0.65
N SER A 175 5.72 18.72 0.07
CA SER A 175 5.97 19.97 -0.65
C SER A 175 7.06 19.75 -1.71
N TYR A 176 7.85 20.76 -2.05
CA TYR A 176 8.88 20.61 -3.10
C TYR A 176 10.20 20.03 -2.54
N GLY A 177 10.81 19.12 -3.31
CA GLY A 177 12.16 18.59 -3.03
C GLY A 177 12.27 17.94 -1.65
N LYS A 178 13.23 18.39 -0.84
CA LYS A 178 13.52 17.87 0.51
C LYS A 178 12.36 18.03 1.51
N SER A 179 11.33 18.80 1.17
CA SER A 179 10.13 18.93 1.99
C SER A 179 9.10 17.84 1.72
N ASN A 180 9.37 16.88 0.84
CA ASN A 180 8.58 15.65 0.74
C ASN A 180 9.11 14.62 1.75
N PRO A 181 8.31 14.27 2.78
CA PRO A 181 8.70 13.23 3.71
C PRO A 181 8.45 11.85 3.09
N SER A 182 9.25 10.87 3.50
CA SER A 182 8.93 9.45 3.37
C SER A 182 7.82 9.04 4.33
N LEU A 183 7.22 7.87 4.07
CA LEU A 183 6.26 7.25 4.99
C LEU A 183 6.90 7.06 6.37
N ASN A 184 8.13 6.53 6.40
CA ASN A 184 8.88 6.28 7.62
C ASN A 184 9.16 7.56 8.43
N GLU A 185 9.59 8.66 7.79
CA GLU A 185 9.83 9.93 8.48
C GLU A 185 8.53 10.48 9.09
N THR A 186 7.44 10.44 8.33
CA THR A 186 6.12 10.91 8.79
C THR A 186 5.63 10.07 9.97
N ALA A 187 5.72 8.73 9.86
CA ALA A 187 5.31 7.80 10.91
C ALA A 187 6.13 8.01 12.19
N THR A 188 7.45 8.09 12.08
CA THR A 188 8.37 8.24 13.22
C THR A 188 8.09 9.52 13.99
N VAL A 189 7.93 10.66 13.31
CA VAL A 189 7.58 11.94 13.95
C VAL A 189 6.19 11.88 14.59
N CYS A 190 5.31 11.04 14.06
CA CYS A 190 4.01 10.77 14.63
C CYS A 190 4.03 9.77 15.81
N GLY A 191 5.17 9.17 16.17
CA GLY A 191 5.19 8.08 17.15
C GLY A 191 4.39 6.85 16.71
N ILE A 192 4.23 6.68 15.39
CA ILE A 192 3.66 5.50 14.74
C ILE A 192 4.84 4.65 14.27
N PRO A 193 4.78 3.31 14.36
CA PRO A 193 5.81 2.47 13.75
C PRO A 193 5.94 2.80 12.26
N GLY A 194 7.15 3.14 11.84
CA GLY A 194 7.49 3.24 10.41
C GLY A 194 8.11 1.92 9.95
N LYS A 195 9.36 1.99 9.50
CA LYS A 195 10.13 0.82 9.04
C LYS A 195 10.28 -0.23 10.15
N MET A 196 9.64 -1.39 9.97
CA MET A 196 9.62 -2.51 10.93
C MET A 196 10.80 -3.49 10.80
N GLY A 197 11.75 -3.22 9.89
CA GLY A 197 12.97 -4.03 9.74
C GLY A 197 13.36 -4.23 8.28
N VAL A 198 12.37 -4.34 7.39
CA VAL A 198 12.54 -4.45 5.94
C VAL A 198 12.53 -3.07 5.28
N SER A 199 13.43 -2.84 4.33
CA SER A 199 13.45 -1.69 3.41
C SER A 199 12.83 -2.07 2.06
N GLY A 200 12.24 -1.12 1.35
CA GLY A 200 11.75 -1.35 -0.02
C GLY A 200 12.82 -1.86 -1.01
N GLU A 201 14.08 -1.50 -0.78
CA GLU A 201 15.27 -1.99 -1.51
C GLU A 201 15.60 -3.48 -1.22
N GLU A 202 15.09 -4.05 -0.13
CA GLU A 202 15.27 -5.47 0.21
C GLU A 202 14.18 -6.37 -0.42
N VAL A 203 13.09 -5.79 -0.94
CA VAL A 203 11.94 -6.52 -1.47
C VAL A 203 12.31 -7.42 -2.67
N ALA A 204 13.13 -6.92 -3.59
CA ALA A 204 13.57 -7.72 -4.75
C ALA A 204 14.51 -8.89 -4.36
N PRO A 205 15.56 -8.69 -3.53
CA PRO A 205 16.32 -9.81 -2.95
C PRO A 205 15.44 -10.84 -2.22
N MET A 206 14.54 -10.39 -1.34
CA MET A 206 13.62 -11.27 -0.62
C MET A 206 12.73 -12.08 -1.56
N TRP A 207 12.26 -11.45 -2.64
CA TRP A 207 11.42 -12.12 -3.63
C TRP A 207 12.18 -13.22 -4.39
N LEU A 208 13.44 -12.96 -4.79
CA LEU A 208 14.31 -13.95 -5.41
C LEU A 208 14.63 -15.12 -4.46
N GLU A 209 14.69 -14.86 -3.15
CA GLU A 209 14.85 -15.87 -2.10
C GLU A 209 13.55 -16.65 -1.79
N GLY A 210 12.42 -16.31 -2.42
CA GLY A 210 11.14 -16.97 -2.19
C GLY A 210 10.44 -16.55 -0.89
N ARG A 211 10.84 -15.42 -0.28
CA ARG A 211 10.35 -14.93 1.02
C ARG A 211 9.07 -14.08 0.88
N LEU A 212 8.13 -14.54 0.05
CA LEU A 212 6.90 -13.78 -0.24
C LEU A 212 6.03 -13.53 0.99
N ALA A 213 5.98 -14.48 1.94
CA ALA A 213 5.23 -14.32 3.19
C ALA A 213 5.72 -13.10 4.00
N GLU A 214 7.04 -12.90 4.06
CA GLU A 214 7.65 -11.77 4.77
C GLU A 214 7.39 -10.44 4.06
N ILE A 215 7.37 -10.44 2.72
CA ILE A 215 6.99 -9.25 1.92
C ILE A 215 5.52 -8.89 2.15
N VAL A 216 4.62 -9.88 2.23
CA VAL A 216 3.21 -9.64 2.56
C VAL A 216 3.06 -9.05 3.97
N ALA A 217 3.78 -9.60 4.95
CA ALA A 217 3.80 -9.08 6.32
C ALA A 217 4.33 -7.63 6.40
N TYR A 218 5.37 -7.31 5.63
CA TYR A 218 5.91 -5.96 5.50
C TYR A 218 4.89 -4.99 4.90
N ASN A 219 4.24 -5.36 3.79
CA ASN A 219 3.20 -4.54 3.14
C ASN A 219 2.02 -4.28 4.09
N GLU A 220 1.60 -5.28 4.88
CA GLU A 220 0.58 -5.09 5.92
C GLU A 220 0.95 -4.00 6.94
N CYS A 221 2.21 -3.96 7.38
CA CYS A 221 2.71 -2.91 8.27
C CYS A 221 2.70 -1.53 7.60
N ASP A 222 3.04 -1.41 6.32
CA ASP A 222 3.03 -0.13 5.60
C ASP A 222 1.59 0.37 5.35
N ALA A 223 0.64 -0.54 5.10
CA ALA A 223 -0.79 -0.21 5.04
C ALA A 223 -1.33 0.26 6.42
N LEU A 224 -0.94 -0.38 7.52
CA LEU A 224 -1.27 0.04 8.90
C LEU A 224 -0.69 1.42 9.22
N THR A 225 0.56 1.65 8.86
CA THR A 225 1.25 2.93 9.04
C THR A 225 0.53 4.04 8.28
N THR A 226 0.19 3.78 7.01
CA THR A 226 -0.59 4.67 6.16
C THR A 226 -1.95 4.98 6.78
N TYR A 227 -2.65 3.97 7.30
CA TYR A 227 -3.93 4.15 7.98
C TYR A 227 -3.82 5.04 9.22
N LEU A 228 -2.82 4.83 10.07
CA LEU A 228 -2.64 5.62 11.30
C LEU A 228 -2.25 7.07 11.01
N ILE A 229 -1.46 7.33 9.96
CA ILE A 229 -1.17 8.69 9.50
C ILE A 229 -2.45 9.34 8.95
N TRP A 230 -3.23 8.63 8.14
CA TRP A 230 -4.52 9.12 7.66
C TRP A 230 -5.46 9.45 8.81
N LEU A 231 -5.56 8.59 9.81
CA LEU A 231 -6.42 8.78 10.98
C LEU A 231 -6.03 10.05 11.74
N ARG A 232 -4.72 10.29 11.89
CA ARG A 232 -4.20 11.53 12.48
C ARG A 232 -4.52 12.76 11.63
N MET A 233 -4.43 12.65 10.31
CA MET A 233 -4.78 13.74 9.40
C MET A 233 -6.28 14.02 9.42
N ALA A 234 -7.13 12.98 9.53
CA ALA A 234 -8.57 13.11 9.69
C ALA A 234 -8.93 13.82 11.01
N PHE A 235 -8.26 13.46 12.10
CA PHE A 235 -8.39 14.16 13.38
C PHE A 235 -7.94 15.63 13.27
N PHE A 236 -6.79 15.91 12.66
CA PHE A 236 -6.32 17.27 12.38
C PHE A 236 -7.33 18.08 11.55
N GLY A 237 -8.00 17.45 10.59
CA GLY A 237 -9.06 18.04 9.79
C GLY A 237 -10.38 18.28 10.51
N GLY A 238 -10.53 17.84 11.76
CA GLY A 238 -11.78 17.92 12.52
C GLY A 238 -12.85 16.92 12.09
N PHE A 239 -12.50 15.88 11.32
CA PHE A 239 -13.44 14.81 10.93
C PHE A 239 -13.74 13.84 12.08
N PHE A 240 -12.84 13.79 13.05
CA PHE A 240 -13.02 13.07 14.31
C PHE A 240 -12.80 14.04 15.47
N ASP A 241 -13.69 14.00 16.46
CA ASP A 241 -13.41 14.60 17.76
C ASP A 241 -12.37 13.75 18.54
N LYS A 242 -11.93 14.24 19.71
CA LYS A 242 -10.93 13.53 20.53
C LYS A 242 -11.38 12.12 20.92
N ARG A 243 -12.66 11.94 21.26
CA ARG A 243 -13.22 10.66 21.67
C ARG A 243 -13.27 9.71 20.48
N GLN A 244 -13.75 10.16 19.33
CA GLN A 244 -13.80 9.38 18.10
C GLN A 244 -12.39 8.97 17.65
N TYR A 245 -11.42 9.89 17.71
CA TYR A 245 -10.03 9.57 17.37
C TYR A 245 -9.43 8.50 18.31
N ALA A 246 -9.72 8.58 19.62
CA ALA A 246 -9.32 7.54 20.57
C ALA A 246 -10.01 6.20 20.28
N GLU A 247 -11.30 6.20 19.96
CA GLU A 247 -12.08 5.00 19.58
C GLU A 247 -11.53 4.34 18.32
N GLU A 248 -11.19 5.11 17.28
CA GLU A 248 -10.59 4.61 16.05
C GLU A 248 -9.22 3.97 16.30
N GLN A 249 -8.37 4.59 17.13
CA GLN A 249 -7.09 4.00 17.51
C GLN A 249 -7.26 2.74 18.36
N ALA A 250 -8.26 2.69 19.26
CA ALA A 250 -8.58 1.49 20.03
C ALA A 250 -9.01 0.32 19.11
N ARG A 251 -9.72 0.60 18.01
CA ARG A 251 -10.06 -0.42 17.01
C ARG A 251 -8.81 -0.98 16.33
N VAL A 252 -7.81 -0.15 16.02
CA VAL A 252 -6.54 -0.63 15.46
C VAL A 252 -5.81 -1.52 16.47
N ARG A 253 -5.73 -1.12 17.73
CA ARG A 253 -5.13 -1.94 18.79
C ARG A 253 -5.82 -3.29 18.93
N ASN A 254 -7.16 -3.31 18.92
CA ASN A 254 -7.94 -4.54 19.00
C ASN A 254 -7.74 -5.44 17.78
N LEU A 255 -7.65 -4.86 16.58
CA LEU A 255 -7.35 -5.57 15.36
C LEU A 255 -5.98 -6.27 15.47
N LEU A 256 -4.94 -5.51 15.80
CA LEU A 256 -3.57 -6.02 15.93
C LEU A 256 -3.45 -7.10 17.01
N SER A 257 -4.05 -6.87 18.18
CA SER A 257 -3.99 -7.83 19.29
C SER A 257 -4.77 -9.10 19.03
N THR A 258 -5.82 -9.05 18.21
CA THR A 258 -6.62 -10.23 17.84
C THR A 258 -5.95 -10.98 16.70
N GLU A 259 -5.68 -10.32 15.58
CA GLU A 259 -5.12 -10.96 14.39
C GLU A 259 -3.69 -11.44 14.61
N GLY A 260 -2.90 -10.73 15.42
CA GLY A 260 -1.53 -11.11 15.75
C GLY A 260 -1.39 -12.42 16.55
N THR A 261 -2.49 -12.98 17.05
CA THR A 261 -2.49 -14.32 17.66
C THR A 261 -2.62 -15.47 16.65
N LEU A 262 -2.88 -15.14 15.38
CA LEU A 262 -3.00 -16.13 14.31
C LEU A 262 -1.60 -16.54 13.81
N PRO A 263 -1.39 -17.82 13.43
CA PRO A 263 -0.12 -18.26 12.88
C PRO A 263 0.29 -17.46 11.63
N GLY A 264 1.53 -16.99 11.58
CA GLY A 264 2.05 -16.20 10.45
C GLY A 264 1.62 -14.73 10.45
N LYS A 265 1.06 -14.24 11.58
CA LYS A 265 0.67 -12.84 11.81
C LYS A 265 1.40 -12.19 12.98
N GLU A 266 2.48 -12.80 13.46
CA GLU A 266 3.21 -12.38 14.65
C GLU A 266 3.78 -10.94 14.51
N HIS A 267 4.10 -10.51 13.29
CA HIS A 267 4.53 -9.13 12.98
C HIS A 267 3.51 -8.07 13.42
N LEU A 268 2.22 -8.41 13.53
CA LEU A 268 1.18 -7.48 14.01
C LEU A 268 1.31 -7.20 15.52
N LEU A 269 1.76 -8.20 16.30
CA LEU A 269 2.06 -7.99 17.72
C LEU A 269 3.32 -7.16 17.89
N GLU A 270 4.35 -7.41 17.08
CA GLU A 270 5.56 -6.58 17.06
C GLU A 270 5.26 -5.13 16.68
N PHE A 271 4.38 -4.91 15.69
CA PHE A 271 3.90 -3.59 15.32
C PHE A 271 3.19 -2.90 16.48
N LEU A 272 2.28 -3.62 17.16
CA LEU A 272 1.55 -3.10 18.32
C LEU A 272 2.49 -2.72 19.46
N GLU A 273 3.44 -3.60 19.81
CA GLU A 273 4.42 -3.35 20.87
C GLU A 273 5.24 -2.09 20.57
N ARG A 274 5.76 -1.97 19.35
CA ARG A 274 6.51 -0.78 18.93
C ARG A 274 5.66 0.48 18.96
N TRP A 275 4.38 0.37 18.60
CA TRP A 275 3.47 1.51 18.63
C TRP A 275 3.24 2.01 20.07
N GLU A 276 3.01 1.10 21.01
CA GLU A 276 2.84 1.43 22.43
C GLU A 276 4.09 2.01 23.07
N MET A 277 5.29 1.57 22.66
CA MET A 277 6.54 2.16 23.14
C MET A 277 6.71 3.64 22.76
N TRP A 278 6.18 4.06 21.61
CA TRP A 278 6.41 5.40 21.05
C TRP A 278 5.23 6.34 21.25
N SER A 279 4.03 5.79 21.44
CA SER A 279 2.83 6.54 21.79
C SER A 279 2.53 6.29 23.27
N PRO A 280 3.16 7.02 24.23
CA PRO A 280 2.78 6.89 25.62
C PRO A 280 1.28 7.16 25.73
N VAL A 281 0.54 6.19 26.26
CA VAL A 281 -0.87 6.32 26.60
C VAL A 281 -1.02 7.64 27.34
N GLU A 282 -1.81 8.58 26.80
CA GLU A 282 -2.13 9.82 27.51
C GLU A 282 -2.71 9.40 28.86
N ALA A 283 -1.94 9.57 29.93
CA ALA A 283 -2.45 9.51 31.29
C ALA A 283 -3.48 10.64 31.38
N GLY A 284 -4.75 10.25 31.43
CA GLY A 284 -5.90 11.15 31.47
C GLY A 284 -5.86 12.14 32.62
#